data_AF-A0A5B2W302-F1
#
_entry.id   AF-A0A5B2W302-F1
#
_cell.length_a   1.000
_cell.length_b   1.000
_cell.length_c   1.000
_cell.angle_alpha   90.00
_cell.angle_beta   90.00
_cell.angle_gamma   90.00
#
_symmetry.space_group_name_H-M   'P 1'
#
loop_
_entity.id
_entity.type
_entity.pdbx_description
1 polymer ?
#
loop_
_entity_poly.entity_id
_entity_poly.type
_entity_poly.pdbx_seq_one_letter_code
_entity_poly.pdbx_strand_id
1 'polypeptide(L)'
;MKYAILVLLSALIGAGCFLPAAKPNVAADSTIVTPVPVEEQAKGTYTGDFAGAPIYITINYANGQHVAGYDIHKGLRRNLHGTLQQTANGWTMALSEPGDHPFDGRFQLAFDTGFHHATGKWAPQTRGTLQEKTFTLHKPDTDSDPVAGNIFSGDHCDIFFETDGNCTLNYYERINDSTFAPQLNTLRGSWKNNGNNKITVDWQPNERFGKRNSTFDATFDADDKGFCTGIVGEGFDFSAVL
;
A
#
# COMPACT_ATOMS: atom_id res chain seq x y z
N MET A 1 49.00 -26.07 -68.65
CA MET A 1 49.41 -27.25 -67.85
C MET A 1 50.89 -27.11 -67.61
N LYS A 2 51.38 -26.95 -66.36
CA LYS A 2 52.79 -27.16 -65.96
C LYS A 2 53.15 -26.46 -64.62
N TYR A 3 53.78 -27.28 -63.76
CA TYR A 3 54.83 -27.06 -62.77
C TYR A 3 54.62 -26.22 -61.49
N ALA A 4 54.88 -26.92 -60.38
CA ALA A 4 55.36 -26.40 -59.09
C ALA A 4 56.84 -26.00 -59.15
N ILE A 5 57.28 -25.10 -58.25
CA ILE A 5 58.61 -24.90 -57.62
C ILE A 5 58.44 -23.64 -56.72
N LEU A 6 58.43 -23.75 -55.38
CA LEU A 6 59.52 -23.85 -54.40
C LEU A 6 60.41 -22.59 -54.25
N VAL A 7 60.07 -21.79 -53.21
CA VAL A 7 60.95 -21.26 -52.15
C VAL A 7 61.93 -20.08 -52.40
N LEU A 8 61.90 -19.18 -51.41
CA LEU A 8 62.98 -18.39 -50.77
C LEU A 8 63.06 -16.87 -51.00
N LEU A 9 62.93 -16.19 -49.85
CA LEU A 9 63.84 -15.18 -49.29
C LEU A 9 63.50 -13.66 -49.38
N SER A 10 63.36 -13.14 -48.16
CA SER A 10 63.37 -11.79 -47.58
C SER A 10 64.14 -10.63 -48.23
N ALA A 11 63.58 -9.43 -48.07
CA ALA A 11 64.17 -8.21 -47.46
C ALA A 11 63.05 -7.13 -47.42
N LEU A 12 62.86 -6.27 -46.42
CA LEU A 12 63.76 -5.20 -45.96
C LEU A 12 63.25 -4.57 -44.64
N ILE A 13 64.18 -3.87 -43.98
CA ILE A 13 64.12 -3.21 -42.68
C ILE A 13 63.62 -1.75 -42.81
N GLY A 14 62.89 -1.27 -41.79
CA GLY A 14 63.12 0.07 -41.21
C GLY A 14 62.06 1.15 -41.42
N ALA A 15 61.36 1.55 -40.34
CA ALA A 15 61.15 2.93 -39.87
C ALA A 15 60.04 2.94 -38.80
N GLY A 16 60.38 3.39 -37.58
CA GLY A 16 59.44 3.50 -36.47
C GLY A 16 58.51 4.70 -36.58
N CYS A 17 57.34 4.61 -35.92
CA CYS A 17 56.57 5.77 -35.47
C CYS A 17 55.78 5.38 -34.21
N PHE A 18 55.97 6.19 -33.18
CA PHE A 18 55.26 6.33 -31.91
C PHE A 18 53.86 5.72 -31.87
N LEU A 19 53.64 4.80 -30.92
CA LEU A 19 52.29 4.42 -30.49
C LEU A 19 51.69 5.56 -29.67
N PRO A 20 50.52 6.12 -30.02
CA PRO A 20 49.80 6.99 -29.12
C PRO A 20 49.29 6.16 -27.91
N ALA A 21 49.42 6.73 -26.72
CA ALA A 21 48.89 6.17 -25.50
C ALA A 21 47.39 5.84 -25.66
N ALA A 22 47.00 4.64 -25.24
CA ALA A 22 45.60 4.23 -25.19
C ALA A 22 44.81 5.25 -24.36
N LYS A 23 43.77 5.83 -24.95
CA LYS A 23 42.81 6.65 -24.20
C LYS A 23 42.19 5.77 -23.11
N PRO A 24 42.06 6.24 -21.87
CA PRO A 24 41.33 5.49 -20.86
C PRO A 24 39.88 5.30 -21.35
N ASN A 25 39.45 4.04 -21.41
CA ASN A 25 38.05 3.70 -21.55
C ASN A 25 37.35 4.24 -20.28
N VAL A 26 36.74 5.40 -20.39
CA VAL A 26 35.72 5.82 -19.43
C VAL A 26 34.54 4.91 -19.72
N ALA A 27 34.39 3.86 -18.91
CA ALA A 27 33.16 3.10 -18.86
C ALA A 27 32.04 4.10 -18.54
N ALA A 28 31.23 4.42 -19.54
CA ALA A 28 29.99 5.14 -19.33
C ALA A 28 29.10 4.18 -18.53
N ASP A 29 29.00 4.42 -17.23
CA ASP A 29 28.03 3.78 -16.37
C ASP A 29 26.64 4.29 -16.79
N SER A 30 26.07 3.64 -17.79
CA SER A 30 24.73 3.90 -18.28
C SER A 30 23.77 3.01 -17.48
N THR A 31 23.49 3.41 -16.26
CA THR A 31 22.28 2.99 -15.55
C THR A 31 21.08 3.64 -16.25
N ILE A 32 20.68 3.06 -17.39
CA ILE A 32 19.42 3.40 -18.05
C ILE A 32 18.30 2.92 -17.11
N VAL A 33 17.81 3.81 -16.26
CA VAL A 33 16.59 3.58 -15.50
C VAL A 33 15.45 3.54 -16.52
N THR A 34 14.94 2.34 -16.77
CA THR A 34 13.76 2.18 -17.63
C THR A 34 12.58 2.79 -16.87
N PRO A 35 11.81 3.72 -17.47
CA PRO A 35 10.67 4.31 -16.80
C PRO A 35 9.66 3.22 -16.44
N VAL A 36 9.21 3.22 -15.18
CA VAL A 36 8.16 2.32 -14.71
C VAL A 36 6.90 2.57 -15.55
N PRO A 37 6.23 1.54 -16.12
CA PRO A 37 4.98 1.72 -16.85
C PRO A 37 3.92 2.42 -15.99
N VAL A 38 3.09 3.27 -16.61
CA VAL A 38 2.04 4.03 -15.90
C VAL A 38 1.12 3.10 -15.11
N GLU A 39 0.80 1.94 -15.68
CA GLU A 39 -0.02 0.91 -15.05
C GLU A 39 0.58 0.41 -13.74
N GLU A 40 1.90 0.24 -13.69
CA GLU A 40 2.58 -0.15 -12.46
C GLU A 40 2.68 1.00 -11.46
N GLN A 41 2.82 2.25 -11.93
CA GLN A 41 2.82 3.43 -11.05
C GLN A 41 1.46 3.64 -10.36
N ALA A 42 0.36 3.38 -11.08
CA ALA A 42 -1.01 3.54 -10.60
C ALA A 42 -1.42 2.48 -9.55
N LYS A 43 -0.68 1.36 -9.44
CA LYS A 43 -0.95 0.34 -8.43
C LYS A 43 -0.43 0.77 -7.06
N GLY A 44 -1.14 0.34 -6.03
CA GLY A 44 -0.79 0.58 -4.63
C GLY A 44 -2.02 0.96 -3.80
N THR A 45 -1.77 1.18 -2.52
CA THR A 45 -2.80 1.64 -1.57
C THR A 45 -2.70 3.15 -1.40
N TYR A 46 -3.83 3.82 -1.40
CA TYR A 46 -3.97 5.26 -1.22
C TYR A 46 -4.85 5.51 -0.01
N THR A 47 -4.46 6.42 0.88
CA THR A 47 -5.21 6.68 2.12
C THR A 47 -5.48 8.15 2.35
N GLY A 48 -6.58 8.43 3.05
CA GLY A 48 -7.03 9.78 3.38
C GLY A 48 -8.17 9.78 4.39
N ASP A 49 -8.60 10.97 4.80
CA ASP A 49 -9.80 11.15 5.61
C ASP A 49 -11.05 11.14 4.73
N PHE A 50 -12.00 10.26 5.04
CA PHE A 50 -13.29 10.18 4.40
C PHE A 50 -14.39 10.39 5.43
N ALA A 51 -14.83 11.64 5.55
CA ALA A 51 -15.88 12.06 6.48
C ALA A 51 -15.57 11.69 7.94
N GLY A 52 -14.33 11.94 8.37
CA GLY A 52 -13.88 11.80 9.76
C GLY A 52 -13.39 10.40 10.15
N ALA A 53 -13.22 9.50 9.18
CA ALA A 53 -12.64 8.17 9.36
C ALA A 53 -11.72 7.83 8.18
N PRO A 54 -10.67 7.01 8.36
CA PRO A 54 -9.78 6.69 7.27
C PRO A 54 -10.51 5.88 6.18
N ILE A 55 -10.14 6.15 4.93
CA ILE A 55 -10.42 5.30 3.79
C ILE A 55 -9.10 4.85 3.18
N TYR A 56 -9.08 3.61 2.72
CA TYR A 56 -7.98 3.06 1.94
C TYR A 56 -8.53 2.61 0.61
N ILE A 57 -7.91 3.02 -0.49
CA ILE A 57 -8.24 2.59 -1.85
C ILE A 57 -7.02 1.87 -2.40
N THR A 58 -7.13 0.56 -2.61
CA THR A 58 -6.06 -0.27 -3.15
C THR A 58 -6.32 -0.58 -4.61
N ILE A 59 -5.42 -0.15 -5.49
CA ILE A 59 -5.40 -0.51 -6.90
C ILE A 59 -4.40 -1.66 -7.07
N ASN A 60 -4.90 -2.86 -7.33
CA ASN A 60 -4.07 -4.06 -7.52
C ASN A 60 -4.02 -4.52 -8.99
N TYR A 61 -4.81 -3.91 -9.86
CA TYR A 61 -4.81 -4.16 -11.29
C TYR A 61 -4.97 -2.86 -12.09
N ALA A 62 -4.13 -2.69 -13.09
CA ALA A 62 -4.21 -1.64 -14.09
C ALA A 62 -3.68 -2.17 -15.43
N ASN A 63 -4.40 -1.88 -16.52
CA ASN A 63 -4.01 -2.25 -17.88
C ASN A 63 -4.56 -1.22 -18.87
N GLY A 64 -3.71 -0.31 -19.33
CA GLY A 64 -4.08 0.80 -20.20
C GLY A 64 -5.19 1.64 -19.57
N GLN A 65 -6.42 1.48 -20.07
CA GLN A 65 -7.58 2.24 -19.63
C GLN A 65 -8.36 1.61 -18.47
N HIS A 66 -8.12 0.35 -18.12
CA HIS A 66 -8.91 -0.35 -17.11
C HIS A 66 -8.15 -0.47 -15.79
N VAL A 67 -8.87 -0.27 -14.68
CA VAL A 67 -8.34 -0.44 -13.33
C VAL A 67 -9.31 -1.23 -12.47
N ALA A 68 -8.76 -2.00 -11.54
CA ALA A 68 -9.52 -2.72 -10.53
C ALA A 68 -8.77 -2.76 -9.21
N GLY A 69 -9.52 -2.99 -8.14
CA GLY A 69 -9.04 -2.85 -6.78
C GLY A 69 -10.13 -3.08 -5.76
N TYR A 70 -9.97 -2.46 -4.60
CA TYR A 70 -10.96 -2.42 -3.55
C TYR A 70 -10.74 -1.21 -2.64
N ASP A 71 -11.77 -0.78 -1.93
CA ASP A 71 -11.64 0.11 -0.79
C ASP A 71 -11.86 -0.62 0.53
N ILE A 72 -11.31 -0.03 1.59
CA ILE A 72 -11.59 -0.36 2.98
C ILE A 72 -12.01 0.92 3.71
N HIS A 73 -13.20 0.90 4.28
CA HIS A 73 -13.72 1.98 5.11
C HIS A 73 -14.61 1.44 6.25
N LYS A 74 -14.28 1.80 7.49
CA LYS A 74 -14.98 1.35 8.71
C LYS A 74 -15.11 -0.19 8.80
N GLY A 75 -14.03 -0.88 8.42
CA GLY A 75 -13.93 -2.34 8.38
C GLY A 75 -14.73 -3.03 7.27
N LEU A 76 -15.40 -2.28 6.40
CA LEU A 76 -16.05 -2.83 5.21
C LEU A 76 -15.08 -2.78 4.04
N ARG A 77 -14.94 -3.90 3.34
CA ARG A 77 -14.19 -4.00 2.09
C ARG A 77 -15.15 -4.09 0.92
N ARG A 78 -14.95 -3.25 -0.11
CA ARG A 78 -15.76 -3.27 -1.34
C ARG A 78 -14.86 -3.32 -2.56
N ASN A 79 -15.21 -4.16 -3.52
CA ASN A 79 -14.45 -4.27 -4.76
C ASN A 79 -14.66 -3.01 -5.61
N LEU A 80 -13.63 -2.60 -6.33
CA LEU A 80 -13.67 -1.46 -7.22
C LEU A 80 -13.30 -1.89 -8.64
N HIS A 81 -14.00 -1.31 -9.61
CA HIS A 81 -13.66 -1.41 -11.02
C HIS A 81 -13.84 -0.04 -11.67
N GLY A 82 -13.09 0.22 -12.73
CA GLY A 82 -13.11 1.54 -13.30
C GLY A 82 -12.18 1.78 -14.48
N THR A 83 -11.92 3.06 -14.72
CA THR A 83 -11.08 3.51 -15.82
C THR A 83 -10.03 4.53 -15.40
N LEU A 84 -8.89 4.52 -16.09
CA LEU A 84 -7.80 5.47 -15.95
C LEU A 84 -7.64 6.27 -17.25
N GLN A 85 -7.52 7.59 -17.15
CA GLN A 85 -7.37 8.49 -18.28
C GLN A 85 -6.30 9.54 -18.02
N GLN A 86 -5.46 9.81 -19.01
CA GLN A 86 -4.45 10.87 -18.94
C GLN A 86 -5.12 12.24 -19.12
N THR A 87 -4.64 13.24 -18.39
CA THR A 87 -5.03 14.64 -18.52
C THR A 87 -3.80 15.52 -18.73
N ALA A 88 -3.99 16.82 -18.95
CA ALA A 88 -2.88 17.77 -19.08
C ALA A 88 -2.00 17.85 -17.82
N ASN A 89 -2.56 17.56 -16.63
CA ASN A 89 -1.91 17.81 -15.34
C ASN A 89 -1.69 16.54 -14.49
N GLY A 90 -1.85 15.35 -15.08
CA GLY A 90 -1.80 14.08 -14.35
C GLY A 90 -2.84 13.11 -14.88
N TRP A 91 -3.54 12.44 -13.98
CA TRP A 91 -4.44 11.34 -14.33
C TRP A 91 -5.81 11.47 -13.66
N THR A 92 -6.86 11.02 -14.33
CA THR A 92 -8.18 10.85 -13.74
C THR A 92 -8.53 9.37 -13.67
N MET A 93 -9.03 8.95 -12.50
CA MET A 93 -9.48 7.60 -12.25
C MET A 93 -10.93 7.63 -11.81
N ALA A 94 -11.79 6.93 -12.53
CA ALA A 94 -13.20 6.77 -12.20
C ALA A 94 -13.43 5.34 -11.72
N LEU A 95 -13.81 5.15 -10.45
CA LEU A 95 -14.04 3.83 -9.84
C LEU A 95 -15.50 3.70 -9.41
N SER A 96 -16.02 2.48 -9.37
CA SER A 96 -17.37 2.18 -8.89
C SER A 96 -17.38 0.93 -8.03
N GLU A 97 -18.07 1.01 -6.90
CA GLU A 97 -18.42 -0.13 -6.07
C GLU A 97 -19.63 -0.84 -6.73
N PRO A 98 -19.59 -2.18 -6.89
CA PRO A 98 -20.73 -2.93 -7.39
C PRO A 98 -21.77 -3.10 -6.27
N GLY A 99 -23.05 -3.07 -6.64
CA GLY A 99 -24.15 -3.36 -5.73
C GLY A 99 -25.20 -2.26 -5.66
N ASP A 100 -26.13 -2.44 -4.72
CA ASP A 100 -27.23 -1.55 -4.37
C ASP A 100 -27.23 -1.20 -2.86
N HIS A 101 -26.11 -1.44 -2.17
CA HIS A 101 -26.00 -1.06 -0.77
C HIS A 101 -26.09 0.48 -0.67
N PRO A 102 -26.77 1.05 0.33
CA PRO A 102 -26.89 2.50 0.46
C PRO A 102 -25.56 3.25 0.53
N PHE A 103 -24.48 2.57 0.92
CA PHE A 103 -23.13 3.14 1.02
C PHE A 103 -22.24 2.81 -0.18
N ASP A 104 -22.77 2.12 -1.21
CA ASP A 104 -22.05 1.94 -2.46
C ASP A 104 -22.12 3.22 -3.28
N GLY A 105 -21.06 3.51 -4.01
CA GLY A 105 -20.92 4.73 -4.77
C GLY A 105 -19.84 4.69 -5.82
N ARG A 106 -19.52 5.89 -6.29
CA ARG A 106 -18.59 6.13 -7.39
C ARG A 106 -17.55 7.14 -6.95
N PHE A 107 -16.30 6.80 -7.21
CA PHE A 107 -15.17 7.69 -6.98
C PHE A 107 -14.75 8.36 -8.28
N GLN A 108 -14.43 9.64 -8.20
CA GLN A 108 -13.68 10.37 -9.21
C GLN A 108 -12.42 10.91 -8.54
N LEU A 109 -11.27 10.36 -8.91
CA LEU A 109 -9.97 10.72 -8.37
C LEU A 109 -9.16 11.46 -9.44
N ALA A 110 -8.56 12.59 -9.07
CA ALA A 110 -7.61 13.31 -9.91
C ALA A 110 -6.23 13.25 -9.26
N PHE A 111 -5.35 12.45 -9.86
CA PHE A 111 -3.98 12.18 -9.42
C PHE A 111 -2.98 13.16 -10.04
N ASP A 112 -1.89 13.40 -9.31
CA ASP A 112 -0.67 13.98 -9.87
C ASP A 112 0.00 13.03 -10.90
N THR A 113 1.06 13.50 -11.54
CA THR A 113 1.75 12.74 -12.59
C THR A 113 2.47 11.48 -12.07
N GLY A 114 2.80 11.43 -10.78
CA GLY A 114 3.53 10.33 -10.15
C GLY A 114 2.65 9.36 -9.35
N PHE A 115 1.34 9.57 -9.32
CA PHE A 115 0.40 8.85 -8.46
C PHE A 115 0.83 8.88 -6.98
N HIS A 116 1.30 10.02 -6.48
CA HIS A 116 1.61 10.18 -5.06
C HIS A 116 0.44 10.80 -4.30
N HIS A 117 -0.28 11.72 -4.94
CA HIS A 117 -1.43 12.40 -4.35
C HIS A 117 -2.63 12.37 -5.28
N ALA A 118 -3.83 12.42 -4.70
CA ALA A 118 -5.07 12.60 -5.43
C ALA A 118 -6.04 13.52 -4.71
N THR A 119 -6.85 14.24 -5.46
CA THR A 119 -8.12 14.78 -4.96
C THR A 119 -9.25 13.85 -5.35
N GLY A 120 -10.16 13.57 -4.41
CA GLY A 120 -11.24 12.62 -4.59
C GLY A 120 -12.61 13.25 -4.42
N LYS A 121 -13.55 12.80 -5.24
CA LYS A 121 -14.98 12.98 -5.05
C LYS A 121 -15.65 11.61 -4.97
N TRP A 122 -16.57 11.44 -4.03
CA TRP A 122 -17.44 10.27 -3.96
C TRP A 122 -18.89 10.70 -4.03
N ALA A 123 -19.69 9.97 -4.80
CA ALA A 123 -21.13 10.13 -4.89
C ALA A 123 -21.83 8.77 -4.68
N PRO A 124 -22.95 8.74 -3.95
CA PRO A 124 -23.69 7.49 -3.75
C PRO A 124 -24.26 6.98 -5.08
N GLN A 125 -24.26 5.66 -5.25
CA GLN A 125 -24.77 4.98 -6.44
C GLN A 125 -26.29 5.19 -6.55
N THR A 126 -26.99 5.03 -5.43
CA THR A 126 -28.42 5.30 -5.31
C THR A 126 -28.64 6.67 -4.68
N ARG A 127 -29.38 7.54 -5.36
CA ARG A 127 -29.76 8.85 -4.80
C ARG A 127 -30.66 8.63 -3.57
N GLY A 128 -30.20 9.07 -2.42
CA GLY A 128 -30.88 8.93 -1.14
C GLY A 128 -30.52 10.07 -0.19
N THR A 129 -30.39 9.77 1.10
CA THR A 129 -30.04 10.77 2.13
C THR A 129 -28.53 11.08 2.17
N LEU A 130 -27.70 10.22 1.59
CA LEU A 130 -26.25 10.41 1.56
C LEU A 130 -25.86 11.56 0.64
N GLN A 131 -24.92 12.35 1.12
CA GLN A 131 -24.37 13.49 0.40
C GLN A 131 -23.04 13.12 -0.23
N GLU A 132 -22.73 13.78 -1.35
CA GLU A 132 -21.41 13.71 -1.97
C GLU A 132 -20.32 14.09 -0.95
N LYS A 133 -19.15 13.49 -1.13
CA LYS A 133 -17.97 13.73 -0.29
C LYS A 133 -16.79 14.13 -1.15
N THR A 134 -16.01 15.07 -0.64
CA THR A 134 -14.70 15.45 -1.19
C THR A 134 -13.64 15.07 -0.18
N PHE A 135 -12.51 14.58 -0.67
CA PHE A 135 -11.40 14.16 0.18
C PHE A 135 -10.08 14.26 -0.60
N THR A 136 -8.98 14.06 0.09
CA THR A 136 -7.65 13.93 -0.51
C THR A 136 -7.08 12.56 -0.18
N LEU A 137 -6.25 12.05 -1.07
CA LEU A 137 -5.53 10.80 -0.89
C LEU A 137 -4.04 11.06 -1.06
N HIS A 138 -3.24 10.28 -0.33
CA HIS A 138 -1.81 10.13 -0.57
C HIS A 138 -1.45 8.66 -0.57
N LYS A 139 -0.39 8.30 -1.30
CA LYS A 139 0.21 6.97 -1.25
C LYS A 139 1.13 6.91 -0.01
N PRO A 140 0.79 6.12 1.02
CA PRO A 140 1.63 6.04 2.22
C PRO A 140 2.92 5.29 1.90
N ASP A 141 3.98 5.63 2.63
CA ASP A 141 5.23 4.88 2.63
C ASP A 141 5.06 3.63 3.51
N THR A 142 4.43 2.60 2.97
CA THR A 142 3.98 1.42 3.74
C THR A 142 5.13 0.59 4.28
N ASP A 143 6.33 0.71 3.72
CA ASP A 143 7.51 -0.06 4.16
C ASP A 143 8.05 0.45 5.50
N SER A 144 7.49 1.55 6.04
CA SER A 144 7.98 2.25 7.22
C SER A 144 7.06 2.22 8.44
N ASP A 145 5.82 1.72 8.36
CA ASP A 145 4.93 1.69 9.54
C ASP A 145 5.25 0.47 10.42
N PRO A 146 5.80 0.67 11.64
CA PRO A 146 6.20 -0.42 12.54
C PRO A 146 5.03 -1.27 13.08
N VAL A 147 3.79 -0.84 12.86
CA VAL A 147 2.59 -1.58 13.29
C VAL A 147 2.02 -2.42 12.15
N ALA A 148 2.11 -1.92 10.91
CA ALA A 148 1.46 -2.55 9.76
C ALA A 148 2.08 -3.91 9.42
N GLY A 149 1.24 -4.89 9.11
CA GLY A 149 1.65 -6.24 8.75
C GLY A 149 2.06 -7.13 9.93
N ASN A 150 2.02 -6.64 11.17
CA ASN A 150 2.35 -7.41 12.37
C ASN A 150 1.11 -7.91 13.09
N ILE A 151 1.19 -9.15 13.60
CA ILE A 151 0.18 -9.75 14.48
C ILE A 151 0.62 -9.52 15.93
N PHE A 152 -0.32 -9.06 16.75
CA PHE A 152 -0.12 -8.90 18.19
C PHE A 152 -1.07 -9.85 18.92
N SER A 153 -0.57 -10.56 19.92
CA SER A 153 -1.35 -11.55 20.68
C SER A 153 -1.43 -11.16 22.15
N GLY A 154 -2.57 -11.47 22.75
CA GLY A 154 -2.85 -11.30 24.17
C GLY A 154 -3.51 -12.55 24.75
N ASP A 155 -4.01 -12.44 25.97
CA ASP A 155 -4.73 -13.54 26.63
C ASP A 155 -6.05 -13.84 25.90
N HIS A 156 -6.11 -14.98 25.20
CA HIS A 156 -7.27 -15.43 24.42
C HIS A 156 -7.75 -14.40 23.36
N CYS A 157 -6.82 -13.63 22.80
CA CYS A 157 -7.11 -12.66 21.75
C CYS A 157 -5.89 -12.38 20.87
N ASP A 158 -6.15 -11.86 19.67
CA ASP A 158 -5.15 -11.33 18.76
C ASP A 158 -5.72 -10.14 17.98
N ILE A 159 -4.83 -9.23 17.58
CA ILE A 159 -5.16 -8.11 16.71
C ILE A 159 -4.14 -8.01 15.58
N PHE A 160 -4.65 -7.79 14.38
CA PHE A 160 -3.86 -7.68 13.17
C PHE A 160 -4.18 -6.38 12.43
N PHE A 161 -3.14 -5.65 12.06
CA PHE A 161 -3.22 -4.36 11.37
C PHE A 161 -2.62 -4.51 9.97
N GLU A 162 -3.44 -4.67 8.94
CA GLU A 162 -3.00 -4.89 7.56
C GLU A 162 -2.51 -3.58 6.92
N THR A 163 -1.57 -3.69 5.98
CA THR A 163 -1.01 -2.55 5.23
C THR A 163 -2.03 -1.86 4.31
N ASP A 164 -3.14 -2.52 4.01
CA ASP A 164 -4.26 -1.95 3.26
C ASP A 164 -5.28 -1.23 4.15
N GLY A 165 -4.98 -1.08 5.45
CA GLY A 165 -5.82 -0.38 6.40
C GLY A 165 -6.91 -1.23 7.05
N ASN A 166 -7.01 -2.53 6.74
CA ASN A 166 -7.89 -3.45 7.47
C ASN A 166 -7.34 -3.76 8.87
N CYS A 167 -8.22 -3.82 9.86
CA CYS A 167 -7.90 -4.28 11.20
C CYS A 167 -8.84 -5.43 11.57
N THR A 168 -8.27 -6.51 12.08
CA THR A 168 -9.02 -7.66 12.59
C THR A 168 -8.67 -7.91 14.05
N LEU A 169 -9.67 -7.89 14.92
CA LEU A 169 -9.56 -8.26 16.32
C LEU A 169 -10.30 -9.59 16.53
N ASN A 170 -9.58 -10.62 16.97
CA ASN A 170 -10.15 -11.89 17.35
C ASN A 170 -10.04 -12.05 18.86
N TYR A 171 -11.12 -12.47 19.53
CA TYR A 171 -11.11 -12.66 20.97
C TYR A 171 -12.20 -13.61 21.46
N TYR A 172 -11.95 -14.26 22.58
CA TYR A 172 -12.97 -14.99 23.33
C TYR A 172 -13.53 -14.10 24.44
N GLU A 173 -14.85 -14.08 24.63
CA GLU A 173 -15.47 -13.29 25.70
C GLU A 173 -15.13 -13.88 27.07
N ARG A 174 -14.72 -13.03 28.02
CA ARG A 174 -14.44 -13.48 29.38
C ARG A 174 -15.74 -13.59 30.17
N ILE A 175 -16.11 -14.81 30.55
CA ILE A 175 -17.34 -15.09 31.31
C ILE A 175 -17.11 -14.81 32.80
N ASN A 176 -15.94 -15.17 33.32
CA ASN A 176 -15.52 -14.93 34.70
C ASN A 176 -13.98 -14.91 34.81
N ASP A 177 -13.46 -14.89 36.04
CA ASP A 177 -12.03 -14.71 36.31
C ASP A 177 -11.11 -15.74 35.65
N SER A 178 -11.58 -16.94 35.30
CA SER A 178 -10.74 -17.98 34.68
C SER A 178 -11.40 -18.70 33.51
N THR A 179 -12.58 -18.26 33.09
CA THR A 179 -13.37 -18.93 32.05
C THR A 179 -13.68 -17.97 30.91
N PHE A 180 -13.35 -18.42 29.70
CA PHE A 180 -13.72 -17.75 28.46
C PHE A 180 -14.84 -18.51 27.76
N ALA A 181 -15.64 -17.79 26.98
CA ALA A 181 -16.63 -18.36 26.10
C ALA A 181 -15.96 -19.25 25.05
N PRO A 182 -16.61 -20.34 24.61
CA PRO A 182 -16.02 -21.25 23.63
C PRO A 182 -16.03 -20.68 22.20
N GLN A 183 -16.80 -19.62 21.96
CA GLN A 183 -16.95 -19.02 20.63
C GLN A 183 -15.98 -17.86 20.45
N LEU A 184 -15.18 -17.94 19.38
CA LEU A 184 -14.34 -16.84 18.92
C LEU A 184 -15.23 -15.75 18.32
N ASN A 185 -15.01 -14.51 18.76
CA ASN A 185 -15.57 -13.32 18.15
C ASN A 185 -14.52 -12.68 17.24
N THR A 186 -14.96 -12.22 16.07
CA THR A 186 -14.12 -11.46 15.14
C THR A 186 -14.75 -10.11 14.89
N LEU A 187 -14.02 -9.05 15.20
CA LEU A 187 -14.39 -7.68 14.92
C LEU A 187 -13.46 -7.11 13.84
N ARG A 188 -14.05 -6.42 12.85
CA ARG A 188 -13.32 -5.81 11.75
C ARG A 188 -13.43 -4.30 11.80
N GLY A 189 -12.35 -3.62 11.44
CA GLY A 189 -12.27 -2.17 11.42
C GLY A 189 -11.32 -1.66 10.34
N SER A 190 -11.30 -0.34 10.18
CA SER A 190 -10.25 0.35 9.44
C SER A 190 -9.37 1.06 10.45
N TRP A 191 -8.05 0.92 10.34
CA TRP A 191 -7.14 1.49 11.34
C TRP A 191 -6.28 2.60 10.76
N LYS A 192 -5.62 3.35 11.63
CA LYS A 192 -4.60 4.33 11.28
C LYS A 192 -3.62 4.50 12.43
N ASN A 193 -2.32 4.51 12.12
CA ASN A 193 -1.28 5.00 13.02
C ASN A 193 -1.29 6.54 13.00
N ASN A 194 -1.58 7.17 14.14
CA ASN A 194 -1.60 8.63 14.25
C ASN A 194 -0.25 9.22 14.70
N GLY A 195 0.78 8.38 14.81
CA GLY A 195 2.02 8.73 15.49
C GLY A 195 1.79 8.91 17.00
N ASN A 196 2.81 9.40 17.71
CA ASN A 196 2.76 9.65 19.14
C ASN A 196 2.21 8.47 19.95
N ASN A 197 2.54 7.25 19.55
CA ASN A 197 2.12 6.04 20.25
C ASN A 197 0.60 5.82 20.27
N LYS A 198 -0.14 6.36 19.28
CA LYS A 198 -1.59 6.22 19.19
C LYS A 198 -2.03 5.57 17.88
N ILE A 199 -2.77 4.47 18.01
CA ILE A 199 -3.47 3.82 16.90
C ILE A 199 -4.96 4.06 17.07
N THR A 200 -5.66 4.46 16.01
CA THR A 200 -7.12 4.52 16.01
C THR A 200 -7.69 3.45 15.13
N VAL A 201 -8.83 2.88 15.53
CA VAL A 201 -9.59 1.92 14.73
C VAL A 201 -11.05 2.34 14.65
N ASP A 202 -11.58 2.42 13.44
CA ASP A 202 -12.99 2.60 13.14
C ASP A 202 -13.63 1.26 12.80
N TRP A 203 -14.42 0.74 13.75
CA TRP A 203 -15.01 -0.58 13.71
C TRP A 203 -16.31 -0.64 12.89
N GLN A 204 -16.60 -1.85 12.41
CA GLN A 204 -17.96 -2.26 12.09
C GLN A 204 -18.88 -2.13 13.34
N PRO A 205 -20.21 -2.06 13.15
CA PRO A 205 -21.15 -2.11 14.27
C PRO A 205 -20.87 -3.31 15.18
N ASN A 206 -20.71 -3.07 16.48
CA ASN A 206 -20.36 -4.11 17.44
C ASN A 206 -20.95 -3.82 18.82
N GLU A 207 -21.28 -4.89 19.55
CA GLU A 207 -21.81 -4.78 20.91
C GLU A 207 -20.69 -4.68 21.95
N ARG A 208 -19.50 -5.21 21.65
CA ARG A 208 -18.34 -5.28 22.55
C ARG A 208 -17.96 -3.93 23.14
N PHE A 209 -17.82 -2.92 22.29
CA PHE A 209 -17.38 -1.59 22.71
C PHE A 209 -18.53 -0.61 22.92
N GLY A 210 -19.73 -0.94 22.41
CA GLY A 210 -20.87 -0.01 22.39
C GLY A 210 -20.63 1.28 21.57
N LYS A 211 -19.52 1.33 20.81
CA LYS A 211 -19.09 2.45 19.97
C LYS A 211 -18.36 1.92 18.74
N ARG A 212 -18.18 2.79 17.75
CA ARG A 212 -17.55 2.44 16.46
C ARG A 212 -16.12 2.92 16.30
N ASN A 213 -15.53 3.52 17.32
CA ASN A 213 -14.14 3.93 17.28
C ASN A 213 -13.42 3.55 18.58
N SER A 214 -12.14 3.26 18.44
CA SER A 214 -11.25 2.95 19.54
C SER A 214 -9.90 3.62 19.32
N THR A 215 -9.24 3.92 20.43
CA THR A 215 -7.87 4.40 20.45
C THR A 215 -7.04 3.45 21.31
N PHE A 216 -5.96 2.95 20.75
CA PHE A 216 -4.98 2.11 21.42
C PHE A 216 -3.67 2.87 21.62
N ASP A 217 -3.02 2.58 22.72
CA ASP A 217 -1.66 3.00 23.05
C ASP A 217 -0.68 1.96 22.52
N ALA A 218 0.26 2.38 21.68
CA ALA A 218 1.32 1.55 21.13
C ALA A 218 2.64 1.80 21.87
N THR A 219 3.35 0.74 22.21
CA THR A 219 4.71 0.81 22.77
C THR A 219 5.71 0.47 21.67
N PHE A 220 6.78 1.26 21.57
CA PHE A 220 7.86 1.04 20.62
C PHE A 220 9.18 0.86 21.36
N ASP A 221 10.00 -0.06 20.86
CA ASP A 221 11.38 -0.19 21.32
C ASP A 221 12.26 0.85 20.61
N ALA A 222 12.91 1.70 21.41
CA ALA A 222 13.81 2.73 20.90
C ALA A 222 15.12 2.15 20.35
N ASP A 223 15.52 0.96 20.81
CA ASP A 223 16.79 0.33 20.45
C ASP A 223 16.68 -0.51 19.15
N ASP A 224 15.47 -0.95 18.77
CA ASP A 224 15.22 -1.77 17.58
C ASP A 224 14.45 -1.02 16.48
N LYS A 225 15.02 0.09 16.01
CA LYS A 225 14.51 0.88 14.86
C LYS A 225 13.04 1.33 14.99
N GLY A 226 12.50 1.41 16.19
CA GLY A 226 11.11 1.79 16.42
C GLY A 226 10.11 0.67 16.18
N PHE A 227 10.50 -0.60 16.33
CA PHE A 227 9.57 -1.74 16.25
C PHE A 227 8.49 -1.63 17.34
N CYS A 228 7.24 -1.95 16.97
CA CYS A 228 6.13 -1.94 17.93
C CYS A 228 6.14 -3.22 18.77
N THR A 229 6.30 -3.10 20.08
CA THR A 229 6.41 -4.24 20.99
C THR A 229 5.12 -4.59 21.70
N GLY A 230 4.18 -3.64 21.81
CA GLY A 230 2.90 -3.89 22.47
C GLY A 230 1.84 -2.85 22.15
N ILE A 231 0.58 -3.25 22.32
CA ILE A 231 -0.60 -2.44 22.03
C ILE A 231 -1.62 -2.65 23.16
N VAL A 232 -2.09 -1.57 23.76
CA VAL A 232 -3.02 -1.61 24.91
C VAL A 232 -4.21 -0.69 24.66
N GLY A 233 -5.43 -1.16 24.94
CA GLY A 233 -6.63 -0.35 24.80
C GLY A 233 -7.91 -1.18 24.82
N GLU A 234 -9.03 -0.54 25.17
CA GLU A 234 -10.36 -1.17 25.18
C GLU A 234 -10.45 -2.46 26.01
N GLY A 235 -9.65 -2.56 27.08
CA GLY A 235 -9.59 -3.74 27.94
C GLY A 235 -8.75 -4.89 27.39
N PHE A 236 -7.96 -4.66 26.34
CA PHE A 236 -6.99 -5.60 25.78
C PHE A 236 -5.55 -5.13 25.99
N ASP A 237 -4.65 -6.09 26.11
CA ASP A 237 -3.21 -5.93 26.18
C ASP A 237 -2.58 -6.97 25.26
N PHE A 238 -1.89 -6.50 24.23
CA PHE A 238 -1.27 -7.31 23.19
C PHE A 238 0.23 -7.08 23.18
N SER A 239 0.97 -8.15 22.94
CA SER A 239 2.42 -8.13 22.67
C SER A 239 2.69 -8.58 21.24
N ALA A 240 3.74 -8.04 20.64
CA ALA A 240 4.18 -8.49 19.31
C ALA A 240 4.53 -9.98 19.34
N VAL A 241 4.11 -10.72 18.32
CA VAL A 241 4.51 -12.11 18.13
C VAL A 241 5.86 -12.12 17.40
N LEU A 242 6.93 -12.46 18.12
CA LEU A 242 8.29 -12.62 17.58
C LEU A 242 8.49 -13.98 16.91
#